data_AF-A0A3M1F7Z5-F1
#
_entry.id   AF-A0A3M1F7Z5-F1
#
_cell.length_a   1.000
_cell.length_b   1.000
_cell.length_c   1.000
_cell.angle_alpha   90.00
_cell.angle_beta   90.00
_cell.angle_gamma   90.00
#
_symmetry.space_group_name_H-M   'P 1'
#
loop_
_entity.id
_entity.type
_entity.pdbx_description
1 polymer ?
#
loop_
_entity_poly.entity_id
_entity_poly.type
_entity_poly.pdbx_seq_one_letter_code
_entity_poly.pdbx_strand_id
1 'polypeptide(L)'
;MVLVKLLGLLDVAAGFITILEGRYSLHVRLVTITALYLIVKGGAFWQSLTSWLDIFIGFLLLIFIFFNMPLLSLIAGIHLIIKGLASLI
;
A
#
# COMPACT_ATOMS: atom_id res chain seq x y z
N MET A 1 14.34 15.32 3.20
CA MET A 1 13.16 15.48 4.09
C MET A 1 11.84 15.59 3.33
N VAL A 2 11.67 16.51 2.37
CA VAL A 2 10.39 16.67 1.63
C VAL A 2 9.95 15.38 0.90
N LEU A 3 10.89 14.68 0.25
CA LEU A 3 10.61 13.42 -0.46
C LEU A 3 10.02 12.34 0.48
N VAL A 4 10.55 12.21 1.70
CA VAL A 4 10.08 11.21 2.67
C VAL A 4 8.64 11.53 3.12
N LYS A 5 8.34 12.81 3.32
CA LYS A 5 6.97 13.25 3.66
C LYS A 5 5.98 13.02 2.53
N LEU A 6 6.38 13.28 1.28
CA LEU A 6 5.57 12.96 0.10
C LEU A 6 5.30 11.46 -0.02
N LEU A 7 6.33 10.63 0.16
CA LEU A 7 6.19 9.18 0.17
C LEU A 7 5.32 8.68 1.33
N GLY A 8 5.37 9.34 2.49
CA GLY A 8 4.48 9.06 3.61
C GLY A 8 3.02 9.39 3.32
N LEU A 9 2.75 10.54 2.69
CA LEU A 9 1.41 10.91 2.21
C LEU A 9 0.84 9.90 1.21
N LEU A 10 1.68 9.45 0.27
CA LEU A 10 1.29 8.44 -0.71
C LEU A 10 1.03 7.07 -0.06
N ASP A 11 1.74 6.70 0.99
CA ASP A 11 1.46 5.47 1.76
C ASP A 11 0.12 5.54 2.49
N VAL A 12 -0.20 6.69 3.08
CA VAL A 12 -1.51 6.90 3.71
C VAL A 12 -2.62 6.74 2.67
N ALA A 13 -2.47 7.35 1.49
CA ALA A 13 -3.41 7.21 0.39
C ALA A 13 -3.54 5.75 -0.09
N ALA A 14 -2.41 5.05 -0.29
CA ALA A 14 -2.38 3.65 -0.66
C ALA A 14 -3.08 2.77 0.39
N GLY A 15 -2.92 3.07 1.67
CA GLY A 15 -3.61 2.37 2.75
C GLY A 15 -5.13 2.54 2.70
N PHE A 16 -5.62 3.75 2.43
CA PHE A 16 -7.06 3.97 2.22
C PHE A 16 -7.59 3.23 1.00
N ILE A 17 -6.88 3.27 -0.13
CA ILE A 17 -7.26 2.53 -1.35
C ILE A 17 -7.31 1.04 -1.05
N THR A 18 -6.34 0.50 -0.32
CA THR A 18 -6.29 -0.91 0.08
C THR A 18 -7.50 -1.27 0.95
N ILE A 19 -7.88 -0.46 1.93
CA ILE A 19 -9.07 -0.75 2.77
C ILE A 19 -10.35 -0.71 1.93
N LEU A 20 -10.47 0.28 1.05
CA LEU A 20 -11.65 0.47 0.22
C LEU A 20 -11.81 -0.66 -0.82
N GLU A 21 -10.69 -1.17 -1.37
CA GLU A 21 -10.71 -2.28 -2.31
C GLU A 21 -11.35 -3.52 -1.71
N GLY A 22 -10.92 -3.92 -0.51
CA GLY A 22 -11.48 -5.09 0.16
C GLY A 22 -12.97 -4.96 0.53
N ARG A 23 -13.55 -3.75 0.50
CA ARG A 23 -14.97 -3.54 0.84
C ARG A 23 -15.87 -3.29 -0.37
N TYR A 24 -15.37 -2.59 -1.38
CA TYR A 24 -16.21 -2.05 -2.45
C TYR A 24 -15.77 -2.45 -3.86
N SER A 25 -14.68 -3.23 -4.00
CA SER A 25 -14.11 -3.63 -5.29
C SER A 25 -13.96 -2.43 -6.24
N LEU A 26 -12.91 -1.65 -6.01
CA LEU A 26 -12.59 -0.46 -6.78
C LEU A 26 -12.19 -0.83 -8.21
N HIS A 27 -12.00 0.22 -9.02
CA HIS A 27 -11.53 0.03 -10.38
C HIS A 27 -10.16 -0.62 -10.39
N VAL A 28 -10.04 -1.73 -11.12
CA VAL A 28 -8.80 -2.51 -11.30
C VAL A 28 -7.60 -1.61 -11.60
N ARG A 29 -7.76 -0.58 -12.45
CA ARG A 29 -6.69 0.39 -12.77
C ARG A 29 -6.12 1.07 -11.53
N LEU A 30 -6.95 1.51 -10.59
CA LEU A 30 -6.53 2.18 -9.36
C LEU A 30 -5.75 1.21 -8.46
N VAL A 31 -6.24 -0.02 -8.32
CA VAL A 31 -5.61 -1.09 -7.55
C VAL A 31 -4.24 -1.43 -8.13
N THR A 32 -4.16 -1.60 -9.45
CA THR A 32 -2.90 -1.89 -10.16
C THR A 32 -1.88 -0.77 -10.00
N ILE A 33 -2.30 0.50 -10.12
CA ILE A 33 -1.40 1.66 -9.92
C ILE A 33 -0.87 1.66 -8.49
N THR A 34 -1.73 1.40 -7.51
CA THR A 34 -1.36 1.37 -6.08
C THR A 34 -0.38 0.23 -5.80
N ALA A 35 -0.64 -0.96 -6.36
CA ALA A 35 0.23 -2.11 -6.26
C ALA A 35 1.62 -1.84 -6.86
N LEU A 36 1.66 -1.27 -8.08
CA LEU A 36 2.91 -0.91 -8.74
C LEU A 36 3.69 0.14 -7.95
N TYR A 37 3.00 1.16 -7.42
CA TYR A 37 3.62 2.17 -6.55
C TYR A 37 4.32 1.51 -5.35
N LEU A 38 3.65 0.62 -4.63
CA LEU A 38 4.22 -0.06 -3.46
C LEU A 38 5.41 -0.96 -3.83
N ILE A 39 5.31 -1.71 -4.93
CA ILE A 39 6.40 -2.58 -5.40
C ILE A 39 7.62 -1.75 -5.81
N VAL A 40 7.42 -0.72 -6.63
CA VAL A 40 8.52 0.13 -7.11
C VAL A 40 9.18 0.88 -5.96
N LYS A 41 8.37 1.46 -5.05
CA LYS A 41 8.88 2.15 -3.88
C LYS A 41 9.63 1.19 -2.95
N GLY A 42 9.03 0.06 -2.60
CA GLY A 42 9.66 -0.92 -1.73
C GLY A 42 10.96 -1.48 -2.34
N GLY A 43 11.00 -1.67 -3.66
CA GLY A 43 12.21 -2.04 -4.39
C GLY A 43 13.30 -0.97 -4.32
N ALA A 44 12.93 0.31 -4.42
CA ALA A 44 13.88 1.43 -4.29
C ALA A 44 14.52 1.51 -2.89
N PHE A 45 13.83 1.02 -1.84
CA PHE A 45 14.29 1.05 -0.45
C PHE A 45 14.46 -0.36 0.16
N TRP A 46 14.90 -1.34 -0.63
CA TRP A 46 14.95 -2.79 -0.27
C TRP A 46 15.76 -3.16 0.98
N GLN A 47 16.55 -2.23 1.53
CA GLN A 47 17.39 -2.49 2.70
C GLN A 47 16.61 -2.59 4.02
N SER A 48 15.35 -2.11 4.07
CA SER A 48 14.52 -2.17 5.28
C SER A 48 13.44 -3.25 5.19
N LEU A 49 13.18 -3.90 6.34
CA LEU A 49 12.06 -4.85 6.49
C LEU A 49 10.72 -4.22 6.11
N THR A 50 10.54 -2.93 6.41
CA THR A 50 9.34 -2.17 6.07
C THR A 50 9.13 -2.03 4.57
N SER A 51 10.19 -2.02 3.76
CA SER A 51 10.08 -1.97 2.30
C SER A 51 9.75 -3.33 1.70
N TRP A 52 10.25 -4.42 2.29
CA TRP A 52 9.81 -5.78 1.94
C TRP A 52 8.32 -5.99 2.20
N LEU A 53 7.79 -5.44 3.30
CA LEU A 53 6.35 -5.43 3.57
C LEU A 53 5.56 -4.64 2.54
N ASP A 54 6.04 -3.49 2.06
CA ASP A 54 5.38 -2.74 0.98
C ASP A 54 5.29 -3.56 -0.30
N ILE A 55 6.40 -4.20 -0.70
CA ILE A 55 6.43 -5.07 -1.88
C ILE A 55 5.41 -6.20 -1.73
N PHE A 56 5.39 -6.85 -0.56
CA PHE A 56 4.44 -7.93 -0.27
C PHE A 56 2.99 -7.45 -0.35
N ILE A 57 2.66 -6.30 0.24
CA ILE A 57 1.32 -5.70 0.16
C ILE A 57 0.96 -5.35 -1.29
N GLY A 58 1.92 -4.86 -2.07
CA GLY A 58 1.72 -4.58 -3.49
C GLY A 58 1.36 -5.83 -4.30
N PHE A 59 2.06 -6.94 -4.10
CA PHE A 59 1.69 -8.22 -4.73
C PHE A 59 0.33 -8.73 -4.25
N LEU A 60 0.04 -8.55 -2.96
CA LEU A 60 -1.20 -8.98 -2.34
C LEU A 60 -2.41 -8.18 -2.88
N LEU A 61 -2.24 -6.88 -3.18
CA LEU A 61 -3.22 -6.07 -3.92
C LEU A 61 -3.49 -6.60 -5.33
N LEU A 62 -2.48 -7.11 -6.04
CA LEU A 62 -2.70 -7.73 -7.36
C LEU A 62 -3.52 -9.02 -7.24
N ILE A 63 -3.33 -9.79 -6.16
CA ILE A 63 -4.14 -10.97 -5.87
C ILE A 63 -5.58 -10.58 -5.56
N PHE A 64 -5.79 -9.45 -4.87
CA PHE A 64 -7.14 -8.97 -4.53
C PHE A 64 -8.02 -8.65 -5.73
N ILE A 65 -7.41 -8.29 -6.87
CA ILE A 65 -8.13 -8.11 -8.14
C ILE A 65 -8.94 -9.36 -8.51
N PHE A 66 -8.46 -10.55 -8.14
CA PHE A 66 -9.11 -11.82 -8.43
C PHE A 66 -9.85 -12.41 -7.23
N PHE A 67 -9.40 -12.12 -6.00
CA PHE A 67 -9.92 -12.69 -4.77
C PHE A 67 -10.21 -11.62 -3.72
N ASN A 68 -11.49 -11.39 -3.44
CA ASN A 68 -11.85 -10.43 -2.40
C ASN A 68 -11.51 -10.98 -0.99
N MET A 69 -10.56 -10.34 -0.30
CA MET A 69 -10.11 -10.70 1.05
C MET A 69 -10.19 -9.49 1.99
N PRO A 70 -11.39 -9.13 2.49
CA PRO A 70 -11.63 -7.88 3.22
C PRO A 70 -10.77 -7.72 4.49
N LEU A 71 -10.57 -8.80 5.24
CA LEU A 71 -9.78 -8.78 6.48
C LEU A 71 -8.30 -8.50 6.21
N LEU A 72 -7.75 -9.16 5.18
CA LEU A 72 -6.35 -9.01 4.80
C LEU A 72 -6.10 -7.59 4.24
N SER A 73 -7.05 -7.07 3.48
CA SER A 73 -7.08 -5.69 2.99
C SER A 73 -7.10 -4.65 4.11
N LEU A 74 -7.92 -4.89 5.14
CA LEU A 74 -8.00 -4.02 6.30
C LEU A 74 -6.65 -3.95 7.04
N ILE A 75 -6.03 -5.11 7.31
CA ILE A 75 -4.76 -5.19 8.02
C ILE A 75 -3.65 -4.50 7.22
N ALA A 76 -3.54 -4.80 5.91
CA ALA A 76 -2.55 -4.21 5.04
C ALA A 76 -2.71 -2.69 4.93
N GLY A 77 -3.94 -2.21 4.79
CA GLY A 77 -4.20 -0.78 4.69
C GLY A 77 -3.95 -0.01 5.99
N ILE A 78 -4.30 -0.59 7.15
CA ILE A 78 -3.96 0.00 8.46
C ILE A 78 -2.44 0.10 8.63
N HIS A 79 -1.70 -0.95 8.25
CA HIS A 79 -0.25 -0.93 8.30
C HIS A 79 0.36 0.22 7.48
N LEU A 80 -0.09 0.39 6.23
CA LEU A 80 0.35 1.47 5.35
C LEU A 80 0.02 2.86 5.92
N ILE A 81 -1.17 3.03 6.51
CA ILE A 81 -1.55 4.30 7.15
C ILE A 81 -0.63 4.63 8.33
N ILE A 82 -0.42 3.68 9.24
CA ILE A 82 0.44 3.90 10.42
C ILE A 82 1.87 4.25 9.98
N LYS A 83 2.41 3.50 9.01
CA LYS A 83 3.74 3.73 8.46
C LYS A 83 3.85 5.10 7.77
N GLY A 84 2.86 5.46 6.96
CA GLY A 84 2.81 6.73 6.26
C GLY A 84 2.74 7.91 7.23
N LEU A 85 1.91 7.82 8.27
CA LEU A 85 1.83 8.81 9.35
C LEU A 85 3.15 8.94 10.12
N ALA A 86 3.81 7.83 10.44
CA ALA A 86 5.10 7.85 11.10
C ALA A 86 6.20 8.53 10.26
N SER A 87 6.06 8.53 8.93
CA SER A 87 6.99 9.19 8.01
C SER A 87 6.74 10.70 7.85
N LEU A 88 5.63 11.22 8.37
CA LEU A 88 5.24 12.64 8.30
C LEU A 88 5.70 13.46 9.50
N ILE A 89 5.83 12.81 10.65
CA ILE A 89 6.34 13.35 11.93
C ILE A 89 7.87 13.47 11.83
#